data_AF-A0AA92DC93-F1
#
_entry.id   AF-A0AA92DC93-F1
#
_cell.length_a   1.000
_cell.length_b   1.000
_cell.length_c   1.000
_cell.angle_alpha   90.00
_cell.angle_beta   90.00
_cell.angle_gamma   90.00
#
_symmetry.space_group_name_H-M   'P 1'
#
loop_
_entity.id
_entity.type
_entity.pdbx_description
1 polymer ?
#
loop_
_entity_poly.entity_id
_entity_poly.type
_entity_poly.pdbx_seq_one_letter_code
_entity_poly.pdbx_strand_id
1 'polypeptide(L)' 'MTKADLIDAIAGKLGGTKADAGKALDAVLESLQDALVKGETVKLPG' A
#
# COMPACT_ATOMS: atom_id res chain seq x y z
N MET A 1 8.35 -10.46 -6.74
CA MET A 1 7.30 -9.43 -6.83
C MET A 1 7.95 -8.07 -6.92
N THR A 2 7.71 -7.38 -8.02
CA THR A 2 8.05 -5.96 -8.22
C THR A 2 6.90 -5.08 -7.72
N LYS A 3 7.11 -3.76 -7.65
CA LYS A 3 6.03 -2.80 -7.34
C LYS A 3 4.84 -2.98 -8.29
N ALA A 4 5.11 -3.28 -9.57
CA ALA A 4 4.07 -3.54 -10.57
C ALA A 4 3.26 -4.81 -10.25
N ASP A 5 3.92 -5.90 -9.85
CA ASP A 5 3.23 -7.15 -9.47
C ASP A 5 2.30 -6.94 -8.25
N LEU A 6 2.71 -6.06 -7.32
CA LEU A 6 1.91 -5.73 -6.14
C LEU A 6 0.70 -4.87 -6.51
N ILE A 7 0.87 -3.87 -7.39
CA ILE A 7 -0.23 -3.05 -7.92
C ILE A 7 -1.25 -3.91 -8.66
N ASP A 8 -0.78 -4.87 -9.47
CA ASP A 8 -1.65 -5.78 -10.21
C ASP A 8 -2.44 -6.70 -9.28
N ALA A 9 -1.80 -7.23 -8.23
CA ALA A 9 -2.47 -8.03 -7.21
C ALA A 9 -3.52 -7.22 -6.43
N ILE A 10 -3.20 -5.97 -6.07
CA ILE A 10 -4.10 -5.04 -5.37
C ILE A 10 -5.30 -4.69 -6.26
N ALA A 11 -5.06 -4.33 -7.52
CA ALA A 11 -6.11 -4.04 -8.49
C ALA A 11 -7.05 -5.24 -8.68
N GLY A 12 -6.49 -6.44 -8.82
CA GLY A 12 -7.25 -7.69 -8.92
C GLY A 12 -8.11 -7.98 -7.68
N LYS A 13 -7.63 -7.65 -6.47
CA LYS A 13 -8.39 -7.82 -5.22
C LYS A 13 -9.43 -6.74 -4.99
N LEU A 14 -9.17 -5.50 -5.40
CA LEU A 14 -10.10 -4.37 -5.28
C LEU A 14 -11.18 -4.37 -6.35
N GLY A 15 -10.99 -5.09 -7.46
CA GLY A 15 -11.84 -4.97 -8.65
C GLY A 15 -11.76 -3.59 -9.31
N GLY A 16 -10.68 -2.85 -9.03
CA GLY A 16 -10.45 -1.47 -9.47
C GLY A 16 -9.39 -1.35 -10.57
N THR A 17 -9.04 -0.12 -10.94
CA THR A 17 -8.00 0.10 -11.96
C THR A 17 -6.60 0.01 -11.37
N LYS A 18 -5.59 -0.27 -12.21
CA LYS A 18 -4.17 -0.21 -11.81
C LYS A 18 -3.76 1.16 -11.28
N ALA A 19 -4.38 2.23 -11.78
CA ALA A 19 -4.13 3.59 -11.33
C ALA A 19 -4.59 3.79 -9.89
N ASP A 20 -5.78 3.29 -9.54
CA ASP A 20 -6.31 3.38 -8.18
C ASP A 20 -5.52 2.49 -7.21
N ALA A 21 -5.13 1.28 -7.67
CA ALA A 21 -4.26 0.39 -6.90
C ALA A 21 -2.87 0.98 -6.64
N GLY A 22 -2.29 1.68 -7.62
CA GLY A 22 -1.03 2.40 -7.44
C GLY A 22 -1.14 3.51 -6.40
N LYS A 23 -2.18 4.34 -6.50
CA LYS A 23 -2.46 5.39 -5.51
C LYS A 23 -2.71 4.83 -4.11
N ALA A 24 -3.47 3.75 -4.00
CA ALA A 24 -3.73 3.10 -2.72
C ALA A 24 -2.45 2.55 -2.08
N LEU A 25 -1.58 1.91 -2.88
CA LEU A 25 -0.29 1.40 -2.41
C LEU A 25 0.60 2.54 -1.93
N ASP A 26 0.71 3.61 -2.71
CA ASP A 26 1.54 4.76 -2.35
C ASP A 26 1.02 5.45 -1.07
N ALA A 27 -0.28 5.63 -0.93
CA ALA A 27 -0.89 6.20 0.28
C ALA A 27 -0.65 5.36 1.54
N VAL A 28 -0.68 4.02 1.42
CA VAL A 28 -0.34 3.12 2.54
C VAL A 28 1.14 3.27 2.90
N LEU A 29 2.04 3.26 1.92
CA LEU A 29 3.48 3.41 2.16
C LEU A 29 3.82 4.76 2.82
N GLU A 30 3.18 5.84 2.37
CA GLU A 30 3.35 7.17 2.94
C GLU A 30 2.83 7.22 4.39
N SER A 31 1.64 6.69 4.65
CA SER A 31 1.08 6.61 6.00
C SER A 31 1.96 5.80 6.96
N LEU A 32 2.57 4.72 6.47
CA LEU A 32 3.52 3.90 7.23
C LEU A 32 4.82 4.66 7.51
N GLN A 33 5.36 5.37 6.52
CA GLN A 33 6.54 6.21 6.73
C GLN A 33 6.27 7.29 7.77
N ASP A 34 5.14 7.99 7.68
CA ASP A 34 4.78 9.04 8.62
C ASP A 34 4.65 8.52 10.05
N ALA A 35 4.02 7.35 10.23
CA ALA A 35 3.91 6.70 11.54
C ALA A 35 5.29 6.33 12.08
N LEU A 36 6.16 5.75 11.26
CA LEU A 36 7.53 5.37 11.66
C LEU A 36 8.38 6.60 12.01
N VAL A 37 8.27 7.70 11.27
CA VAL A 37 8.98 8.96 11.56
C VAL A 37 8.53 9.55 12.89
N LYS A 38 7.25 9.41 13.24
CA LYS A 38 6.71 9.81 14.56
C LYS A 38 7.15 8.90 15.70
N GLY A 39 7.88 7.81 15.42
CA GLY A 39 8.26 6.79 16.38
C GLY A 39 7.11 5.87 16.77
N GLU A 40 6.00 5.89 16.02
CA GLU A 40 4.86 5.01 16.25
C GLU A 40 5.19 3.61 15.72
N THR A 41 4.84 2.58 16.51
CA THR A 41 4.98 1.19 16.07
C THR A 41 3.73 0.79 15.29
N VAL A 42 3.87 0.63 13.98
CA VAL A 42 2.81 0.05 13.16
C VAL A 42 2.76 -1.46 13.39
N LYS A 43 1.66 -1.94 13.96
CA LYS A 43 1.35 -3.37 14.05
C LYS A 43 0.25 -3.69 13.05
N LEU A 44 0.53 -4.60 12.13
CA LEU A 44 -0.44 -5.14 11.18
C LEU A 44 -0.85 -6.54 11.67
N PRO A 45 -1.89 -6.67 12.53
CA PRO A 45 -2.40 -7.97 12.90
C PRO A 45 -3.14 -8.60 11.71
N GLY A 46 -2.67 -9.77 11.27
CA GLY A 46 -3.21 -10.49 10.11
C GLY A 46 -2.15 -10.74 9.05
#